data_AF-A0AAC8Q2I0-F1
#
_entry.id   AF-A0AAC8Q2I0-F1
#
_cell.length_a   1.000
_cell.length_b   1.000
_cell.length_c   1.000
_cell.angle_alpha   90.00
_cell.angle_beta   90.00
_cell.angle_gamma   90.00
#
_symmetry.space_group_name_H-M   'P 1'
#
loop_
_entity.id
_entity.type
_entity.pdbx_description
1 polymer ?
#
loop_
_entity_poly.entity_id
_entity_poly.type
_entity_poly.pdbx_seq_one_letter_code
_entity_poly.pdbx_strand_id
1 'polypeptide(L)'
;MSKIAVLARFVRVLAVCAALLPVAGLAGGVAMPNGSPEKATEYYKKMSKTLGIRTPDTILGTHLGEVLEWLGYRGLTITDLETLSPEVLMNLGAPVCGDTKQPGPIRLSMLLEQGPLRPGDILVSRFFAPKITNIAEAAESRGVGWRKLIRFKARKGSEAEKHLIESATLLFNYVTKPNEAPFAPNARSFNSQLALVSSGYPRKDASCKGEDCRPLLDSIYWMDFGDSREGAKLSLQLDASFDARGLQPLQAGKPVGIVSYYVPDGCDSCHGDPPPRLGKSVLNELDTDHWFDRVAPTDDFPQLARQGIPVLTDAGNDPNSVQFARAFDVIRQLNEEYAQQQARVAPKSYHEAATTTWLRVHEKTPHHRPPIERTIVPSLQGPGPGLQWSRDSKEDVELLGMLNRYCFRCHGTIRFSVFNKTEVARRKLDIRMRLKPKPVQAEVEGFQMPPDRDLPAADLERLVTLINNLPRVQE
;
A
#
# COMPACT_ATOMS: atom_id res chain seq x y z
N MET A 1 34.37 -73.52 -28.56
CA MET A 1 34.38 -72.05 -28.78
C MET A 1 33.31 -71.45 -27.88
N SER A 2 33.68 -70.87 -26.73
CA SER A 2 32.70 -70.49 -25.71
C SER A 2 33.21 -69.32 -24.86
N LYS A 3 32.46 -68.21 -24.95
CA LYS A 3 32.06 -67.28 -23.88
C LYS A 3 33.13 -66.87 -22.87
N ILE A 4 33.97 -65.93 -23.27
CA ILE A 4 34.55 -64.92 -22.38
C ILE A 4 34.39 -63.57 -23.10
N ALA A 5 34.04 -62.52 -22.35
CA ALA A 5 33.92 -61.10 -22.76
C ALA A 5 32.53 -60.55 -23.11
N VAL A 6 31.54 -60.65 -22.21
CA VAL A 6 30.46 -59.64 -22.11
C VAL A 6 29.99 -59.51 -20.65
N LEU A 7 30.87 -59.09 -19.72
CA LEU A 7 30.43 -58.79 -18.34
C LEU A 7 31.43 -57.89 -17.58
N ALA A 8 31.80 -56.75 -18.16
CA ALA A 8 32.61 -55.74 -17.45
C ALA A 8 32.47 -54.30 -18.00
N ARG A 9 31.30 -53.92 -18.54
CA ARG A 9 31.06 -52.56 -19.07
C ARG A 9 29.73 -51.91 -18.63
N PHE A 10 29.08 -52.42 -17.59
CA PHE A 10 27.75 -51.94 -17.16
C PHE A 10 27.70 -51.23 -15.78
N VAL A 11 28.82 -50.71 -15.26
CA VAL A 11 28.86 -50.11 -13.90
C VAL A 11 29.48 -48.70 -13.83
N ARG A 12 29.65 -47.95 -14.93
CA ARG A 12 30.31 -46.62 -14.87
C ARG A 12 29.69 -45.45 -15.65
N VAL A 13 28.37 -45.44 -15.87
CA VAL A 13 27.66 -44.22 -16.37
C VAL A 13 26.31 -44.05 -15.66
N LEU A 14 26.30 -44.14 -14.32
CA LEU A 14 25.10 -43.91 -13.50
C LEU A 14 25.41 -43.06 -12.26
N ALA A 15 26.34 -42.12 -12.42
CA ALA A 15 26.57 -41.00 -11.52
C ALA A 15 26.93 -39.80 -12.39
N VAL A 16 26.33 -38.63 -12.11
CA VAL A 16 26.45 -37.30 -12.79
C VAL A 16 25.19 -36.80 -13.52
N CYS A 17 24.08 -37.54 -13.59
CA CYS A 17 22.77 -36.98 -14.00
C CYS A 17 21.78 -36.77 -12.83
N ALA A 18 22.31 -36.51 -11.63
CA ALA A 18 21.48 -36.08 -10.50
C ALA A 18 21.41 -34.55 -10.46
N ALA A 19 20.23 -34.03 -10.84
CA ALA A 19 19.70 -32.74 -10.40
C ALA A 19 20.46 -31.46 -10.81
N LEU A 20 20.61 -31.22 -12.12
CA LEU A 20 20.47 -29.86 -12.66
C LEU A 20 19.00 -29.65 -13.03
N LEU A 21 18.13 -29.65 -12.03
CA LEU A 21 16.83 -28.99 -12.19
C LEU A 21 17.13 -27.49 -12.31
N PRO A 22 16.59 -26.78 -13.32
CA PRO A 22 16.73 -25.34 -13.35
C PRO A 22 16.08 -24.78 -12.07
N VAL A 23 16.89 -24.13 -11.23
CA VAL A 23 16.46 -23.34 -10.05
C VAL A 23 15.56 -22.16 -10.46
N ALA A 24 15.24 -22.02 -11.76
CA ALA A 24 14.33 -21.04 -12.34
C ALA A 24 12.90 -21.06 -11.74
N GLY A 25 12.52 -22.08 -10.98
CA GLY A 25 11.23 -22.14 -10.27
C GLY A 25 11.19 -21.54 -8.85
N LEU A 26 12.34 -21.26 -8.23
CA LEU A 26 12.41 -20.78 -6.83
C LEU A 26 12.63 -19.26 -6.70
N ALA A 27 12.83 -18.57 -7.83
CA ALA A 27 13.06 -17.12 -7.89
C ALA A 27 11.77 -16.28 -8.07
N GLY A 28 10.57 -16.88 -7.93
CA GLY A 28 9.28 -16.15 -7.92
C GLY A 28 9.06 -15.32 -6.64
N GLY A 29 10.13 -14.79 -6.05
CA GLY A 29 10.17 -14.40 -4.65
C GLY A 29 9.91 -12.92 -4.41
N VAL A 30 8.71 -12.61 -3.91
CA VAL A 30 8.36 -11.45 -3.04
C VAL A 30 8.46 -10.05 -3.64
N ALA A 31 9.30 -9.80 -4.62
CA ALA A 31 9.47 -8.46 -5.17
C ALA A 31 8.24 -8.00 -5.96
N MET A 32 8.02 -6.68 -5.96
CA MET A 32 6.93 -6.08 -6.75
C MET A 32 7.25 -6.19 -8.24
N PRO A 33 6.34 -6.70 -9.09
CA PRO A 33 6.49 -6.57 -10.53
C PRO A 33 6.59 -5.09 -10.92
N ASN A 34 7.62 -4.76 -11.71
CA ASN A 34 7.88 -3.39 -12.14
C ASN A 34 6.94 -2.97 -13.27
N GLY A 35 6.34 -3.91 -14.01
CA GLY A 35 5.59 -3.62 -15.24
C GLY A 35 6.47 -3.12 -16.38
N SER A 36 5.87 -2.45 -17.37
CA SER A 36 6.59 -1.78 -18.47
C SER A 36 5.83 -0.55 -18.99
N PRO A 37 6.50 0.40 -19.67
CA PRO A 37 5.84 1.56 -20.27
C PRO A 37 4.73 1.19 -21.27
N GLU A 38 4.93 0.12 -22.04
CA GLU A 38 3.99 -0.35 -23.05
C GLU A 38 2.71 -0.85 -22.39
N LYS A 39 2.85 -1.69 -21.35
CA LYS A 39 1.71 -2.18 -20.57
C LYS A 39 0.95 -1.06 -19.87
N ALA A 40 1.66 -0.07 -19.30
CA ALA A 40 1.03 1.10 -18.69
C ALA A 40 0.24 1.92 -19.71
N THR A 41 0.80 2.11 -20.91
CA THR A 41 0.13 2.81 -22.00
C THR A 41 -1.13 2.07 -22.46
N GLU A 42 -1.04 0.75 -22.67
CA GLU A 42 -2.19 -0.09 -23.02
C GLU A 42 -3.26 -0.07 -21.93
N TYR A 43 -2.85 -0.14 -20.66
CA TYR A 43 -3.74 -0.03 -19.52
C TYR A 43 -4.51 1.28 -19.52
N TYR A 44 -3.84 2.43 -19.67
CA TYR A 44 -4.52 3.73 -19.72
C TYR A 44 -5.42 3.87 -20.94
N LYS A 45 -5.03 3.33 -22.10
CA LYS A 45 -5.90 3.29 -23.28
C LYS A 45 -7.17 2.48 -23.03
N LYS A 46 -7.07 1.33 -22.36
CA LYS A 46 -8.23 0.51 -21.97
C LYS A 46 -9.11 1.23 -20.95
N MET A 47 -8.49 1.83 -19.92
CA MET A 47 -9.19 2.63 -18.91
C MET A 47 -9.94 3.80 -19.55
N SER A 48 -9.31 4.53 -20.46
CA SER A 48 -9.93 5.62 -21.23
C SER A 48 -11.17 5.18 -22.01
N LYS A 49 -11.12 4.03 -22.70
CA LYS A 49 -12.31 3.46 -23.38
C LYS A 49 -13.45 3.14 -22.41
N THR A 50 -13.11 2.81 -21.16
CA THR A 50 -14.08 2.37 -20.15
C THR A 50 -14.68 3.53 -19.38
N LEU A 51 -13.86 4.52 -19.00
CA LEU A 51 -14.25 5.62 -18.11
C LEU A 51 -14.50 6.94 -18.83
N GLY A 52 -14.09 7.08 -20.10
CA GLY A 52 -14.38 8.27 -20.89
C GLY A 52 -13.72 9.57 -20.40
N ILE A 53 -12.71 9.52 -19.52
CA ILE A 53 -11.99 10.72 -19.04
C ILE A 53 -11.39 11.51 -20.22
N ARG A 54 -10.80 10.79 -21.17
CA ARG A 54 -10.29 11.26 -22.47
C ARG A 54 -10.41 10.13 -23.49
N THR A 55 -10.07 10.40 -24.75
CA THR A 55 -9.95 9.35 -25.77
C THR A 55 -8.64 8.55 -25.62
N PRO A 56 -8.57 7.31 -26.13
CA PRO A 56 -7.35 6.49 -26.00
C PRO A 56 -6.10 7.13 -26.60
N ASP A 57 -6.26 7.93 -27.64
CA ASP A 57 -5.14 8.61 -28.30
C ASP A 57 -4.65 9.84 -27.53
N THR A 58 -5.48 10.38 -26.62
CA THR A 58 -5.19 11.63 -25.88
C THR A 58 -5.05 11.43 -24.37
N ILE A 59 -5.24 10.20 -23.85
CA ILE A 59 -5.23 9.89 -22.41
C ILE A 59 -3.92 10.25 -21.72
N LEU A 60 -2.76 10.09 -22.38
CA LEU A 60 -1.46 10.48 -21.82
C LEU A 60 -1.26 12.00 -21.70
N GLY A 61 -2.17 12.79 -22.28
CA GLY A 61 -2.23 14.25 -22.11
C GLY A 61 -3.10 14.71 -20.93
N THR A 62 -3.66 13.78 -20.14
CA THR A 62 -4.53 14.09 -19.00
C THR A 62 -3.73 14.76 -17.89
N HIS A 63 -4.33 15.76 -17.24
CA HIS A 63 -3.81 16.37 -16.02
C HIS A 63 -4.74 16.04 -14.86
N LEU A 64 -4.21 16.01 -13.63
CA LEU A 64 -5.00 15.67 -12.45
C LEU A 64 -6.24 16.58 -12.27
N GLY A 65 -6.13 17.87 -12.62
CA GLY A 65 -7.26 18.80 -12.59
C GLY A 65 -8.45 18.39 -13.47
N GLU A 66 -8.20 17.73 -14.60
CA GLU A 66 -9.26 17.24 -15.49
C GLU A 66 -10.01 16.06 -14.86
N VAL A 67 -9.29 15.21 -14.10
CA VAL A 67 -9.92 14.11 -13.35
C VAL A 67 -10.78 14.65 -12.21
N LEU A 68 -10.35 15.73 -11.54
CA LEU A 68 -11.18 16.41 -10.54
C LEU A 68 -12.46 17.00 -11.14
N GLU A 69 -12.37 17.61 -12.33
CA GLU A 69 -13.55 18.10 -13.05
C GLU A 69 -14.49 16.94 -13.44
N TRP A 70 -13.94 15.84 -13.96
CA TRP A 70 -14.67 14.63 -14.28
C TRP A 70 -15.39 14.00 -13.06
N LEU A 71 -14.80 14.11 -11.86
CA LEU A 71 -15.40 13.73 -10.58
C LEU A 71 -16.47 14.71 -10.06
N GLY A 72 -16.60 15.90 -10.67
CA GLY A 72 -17.52 16.96 -10.23
C GLY A 72 -16.95 17.90 -9.16
N TYR A 73 -15.63 18.12 -9.16
CA TYR A 73 -14.95 19.07 -8.27
C TYR A 73 -14.34 20.23 -9.05
N ARG A 74 -15.08 20.76 -10.02
CA ARG A 74 -14.64 21.88 -10.84
C ARG A 74 -14.31 23.08 -9.95
N GLY A 75 -13.16 23.72 -10.21
CA GLY A 75 -12.68 24.87 -9.45
C GLY A 75 -11.60 24.54 -8.41
N LEU A 76 -11.45 23.26 -8.02
CA LEU A 76 -10.29 22.84 -7.23
C LEU A 76 -9.08 22.63 -8.14
N THR A 77 -7.96 23.26 -7.79
CA THR A 77 -6.68 23.06 -8.46
C THR A 77 -5.77 22.15 -7.66
N ILE A 78 -4.75 21.58 -8.31
CA ILE A 78 -3.75 20.74 -7.64
C ILE A 78 -3.04 21.53 -6.54
N THR A 79 -2.74 22.81 -6.77
CA THR A 79 -2.15 23.70 -5.77
C THR A 79 -3.06 23.84 -4.55
N ASP A 80 -4.38 23.98 -4.74
CA ASP A 80 -5.34 24.03 -3.64
C ASP A 80 -5.28 22.72 -2.84
N LEU A 81 -5.27 21.58 -3.55
CA LEU A 81 -5.22 20.26 -2.93
C LEU A 81 -3.93 20.00 -2.16
N GLU A 82 -2.78 20.51 -2.59
CA GLU A 82 -1.52 20.36 -1.83
C GLU A 82 -1.46 21.32 -0.64
N THR A 83 -1.82 22.58 -0.85
CA THR A 83 -1.50 23.67 0.11
C THR A 83 -2.58 23.92 1.17
N LEU A 84 -3.85 23.68 0.88
CA LEU A 84 -4.92 23.91 1.84
C LEU A 84 -4.86 22.90 2.98
N SER A 85 -5.20 23.33 4.20
CA SER A 85 -5.27 22.41 5.32
C SER A 85 -6.40 21.39 5.12
N PRO A 86 -6.29 20.20 5.75
CA PRO A 86 -7.38 19.22 5.73
C PRO A 86 -8.71 19.78 6.22
N GLU A 87 -8.69 20.62 7.26
CA GLU A 87 -9.88 21.30 7.77
C GLU A 87 -10.56 22.18 6.72
N VAL A 88 -9.80 22.97 5.96
CA VAL A 88 -10.37 23.82 4.91
C VAL A 88 -10.96 22.98 3.78
N LEU A 89 -10.26 21.93 3.34
CA LEU A 89 -10.72 21.06 2.25
C LEU A 89 -11.97 20.26 2.60
N MET A 90 -12.09 19.77 3.84
CA MET A 90 -13.26 19.00 4.28
C MET A 90 -14.49 19.88 4.56
N ASN A 91 -14.32 21.19 4.71
CA ASN A 91 -15.39 22.15 5.00
C ASN A 91 -15.57 23.20 3.88
N LEU A 92 -15.21 22.86 2.64
CA LEU A 92 -15.45 23.71 1.47
C LEU A 92 -16.96 23.99 1.36
N GLY A 93 -17.34 25.27 1.48
CA GLY A 93 -18.73 25.73 1.42
C GLY A 93 -19.37 26.10 2.76
N ALA A 94 -18.70 25.84 3.89
CA ALA A 94 -19.11 26.43 5.17
C ALA A 94 -18.81 27.95 5.18
N PRO A 95 -19.68 28.80 5.77
CA PRO A 95 -19.34 30.20 6.03
C PRO A 95 -18.13 30.24 6.95
N VAL A 96 -16.99 30.71 6.45
CA VAL A 96 -15.79 30.80 7.29
C VAL A 96 -15.89 32.06 8.13
N CYS A 97 -16.04 31.89 9.44
CA CYS A 97 -15.76 32.93 10.39
C CYS A 97 -14.24 32.98 10.65
N GLY A 98 -13.49 33.79 9.89
CA GLY A 98 -12.07 34.06 10.17
C GLY A 98 -11.12 34.02 8.97
N ASP A 99 -9.89 34.45 9.22
CA ASP A 99 -8.80 34.83 8.29
C ASP A 99 -8.15 33.64 7.54
N THR A 100 -8.86 32.52 7.34
CA THR A 100 -8.29 31.37 6.64
C THR A 100 -8.27 31.61 5.14
N LYS A 101 -7.11 31.40 4.50
CA LYS A 101 -6.93 31.42 3.05
C LYS A 101 -7.82 30.36 2.38
N GLN A 102 -9.03 30.76 1.99
CA GLN A 102 -9.89 29.93 1.15
C GLN A 102 -9.37 29.91 -0.29
N PRO A 103 -9.76 28.90 -1.10
CA PRO A 103 -9.72 29.06 -2.56
C PRO A 103 -10.44 30.37 -2.91
N GLY A 104 -9.87 31.16 -3.83
CA GLY A 104 -10.45 32.46 -4.17
C GLY A 104 -11.95 32.37 -4.50
N PRO A 105 -12.77 33.40 -4.19
CA PRO A 105 -14.23 33.31 -4.17
C PRO A 105 -14.88 32.81 -5.47
N ILE A 106 -14.26 33.09 -6.63
CA ILE A 106 -14.73 32.63 -7.96
C ILE A 106 -14.59 31.09 -8.12
N ARG A 107 -13.57 30.47 -7.51
CA ARG A 107 -13.37 29.02 -7.61
C ARG A 107 -14.36 28.26 -6.75
N LEU A 108 -14.69 28.80 -5.58
CA LEU A 108 -15.69 28.23 -4.70
C LEU A 108 -17.09 28.30 -5.31
N SER A 109 -17.43 29.39 -6.02
CA SER A 109 -18.73 29.48 -6.70
C SER A 109 -18.87 28.42 -7.81
N MET A 110 -17.84 28.17 -8.62
CA MET A 110 -17.86 27.11 -9.64
C MET A 110 -18.07 25.71 -9.04
N LEU A 111 -17.48 25.44 -7.88
CA LEU A 111 -17.66 24.18 -7.16
C LEU A 111 -19.09 24.01 -6.66
N LEU A 112 -19.68 25.11 -6.15
CA LEU A 112 -21.02 25.14 -5.58
C LEU A 112 -22.14 25.19 -6.64
N GLU A 113 -21.86 25.67 -7.87
CA GLU A 113 -22.79 25.63 -9.00
C GLU A 113 -23.25 24.21 -9.36
N GLN A 114 -22.40 23.22 -9.11
CA GLN A 114 -22.73 21.80 -9.33
C GLN A 114 -23.64 21.23 -8.22
N GLY A 115 -23.96 22.03 -7.19
CA GLY A 115 -24.67 21.66 -5.97
C GLY A 115 -23.80 21.83 -4.69
N PRO A 116 -24.41 21.88 -3.50
CA PRO A 116 -23.67 22.00 -2.25
C PRO A 116 -22.85 20.74 -1.95
N LEU A 117 -21.64 20.92 -1.42
CA LEU A 117 -20.87 19.82 -0.84
C LEU A 117 -21.51 19.37 0.48
N ARG A 118 -21.49 18.06 0.71
CA ARG A 118 -21.99 17.44 1.94
C ARG A 118 -20.83 17.09 2.86
N PRO A 119 -21.05 17.08 4.19
CA PRO A 119 -20.09 16.51 5.12
C PRO A 119 -19.68 15.10 4.69
N GLY A 120 -18.37 14.88 4.60
CA GLY A 120 -17.81 13.60 4.17
C GLY A 120 -17.77 13.38 2.66
N ASP A 121 -18.10 14.35 1.81
CA ASP A 121 -17.81 14.28 0.36
C ASP A 121 -16.30 14.33 0.09
N ILE A 122 -15.56 15.08 0.91
CA ILE A 122 -14.11 15.13 0.91
C ILE A 122 -13.62 14.71 2.30
N LEU A 123 -12.70 13.75 2.35
CA LEU A 123 -11.94 13.40 3.55
C LEU A 123 -10.46 13.64 3.29
N VAL A 124 -9.75 14.22 4.26
CA VAL A 124 -8.33 14.55 4.10
C VAL A 124 -7.56 14.18 5.35
N SER A 125 -6.39 13.55 5.18
CA SER A 125 -5.47 13.26 6.27
C SER A 125 -4.02 13.40 5.82
N ARG A 126 -3.18 13.96 6.69
CA ARG A 126 -1.73 14.08 6.55
C ARG A 126 -1.04 13.21 7.59
N PHE A 127 -0.16 12.32 7.13
CA PHE A 127 0.45 11.34 8.01
C PHE A 127 1.85 10.92 7.56
N PHE A 128 2.58 10.37 8.52
CA PHE A 128 3.88 9.74 8.36
C PHE A 128 3.76 8.45 7.54
N ALA A 129 4.60 8.30 6.53
CA ALA A 129 4.58 7.17 5.60
C ALA A 129 5.93 6.43 5.62
N PRO A 130 6.16 5.48 6.56
CA PRO A 130 7.46 4.84 6.76
C PRO A 130 7.98 4.04 5.55
N LYS A 131 7.10 3.72 4.60
CA LYS A 131 7.49 2.99 3.39
C LYS A 131 8.20 3.88 2.36
N ILE A 132 7.94 5.19 2.36
CA ILE A 132 8.53 6.14 1.41
C ILE A 132 9.84 6.65 1.97
N THR A 133 10.90 5.89 1.79
CA THR A 133 12.23 6.36 2.16
C THR A 133 13.28 5.70 1.28
N ASN A 134 14.33 6.46 0.96
CA ASN A 134 15.45 5.92 0.21
C ASN A 134 16.34 5.10 1.14
N ILE A 135 16.13 3.79 1.15
CA ILE A 135 16.84 2.88 2.03
C ILE A 135 18.33 2.74 1.69
N ALA A 136 18.74 3.21 0.51
CA ALA A 136 20.16 3.30 0.14
C ALA A 136 20.89 4.42 0.91
N GLU A 137 20.17 5.37 1.49
CA GLU A 137 20.74 6.42 2.34
C GLU A 137 20.99 5.90 3.77
N ALA A 138 22.07 6.39 4.38
CA ALA A 138 22.38 6.12 5.78
C ALA A 138 21.25 6.63 6.70
N ALA A 139 20.96 5.92 7.78
CA ALA A 139 19.81 6.17 8.64
C ALA A 139 19.73 7.62 9.17
N GLU A 140 20.89 8.25 9.40
CA GLU A 140 21.01 9.59 9.96
C GLU A 140 20.70 10.70 8.95
N SER A 141 20.89 10.43 7.65
CA SER A 141 20.62 11.36 6.55
C SER A 141 19.35 11.02 5.77
N ARG A 142 18.81 9.83 6.01
CA ARG A 142 17.73 9.22 5.25
C ARG A 142 16.46 10.06 5.32
N GLY A 143 15.95 10.46 4.15
CA GLY A 143 14.70 11.22 4.06
C GLY A 143 13.51 10.51 4.73
N VAL A 144 12.63 11.30 5.35
CA VAL A 144 11.42 10.83 6.02
C VAL A 144 10.23 11.02 5.09
N GLY A 145 9.49 9.94 4.87
CA GLY A 145 8.32 9.91 4.00
C GLY A 145 7.05 10.43 4.66
N TRP A 146 6.26 11.19 3.92
CA TRP A 146 4.95 11.70 4.35
C TRP A 146 3.93 11.59 3.23
N ARG A 147 2.66 11.46 3.60
CA ARG A 147 1.54 11.42 2.68
C ARG A 147 0.46 12.41 3.06
N LYS A 148 -0.11 13.07 2.06
CA LYS A 148 -1.43 13.71 2.17
C LYS A 148 -2.40 12.89 1.34
N LEU A 149 -3.37 12.26 2.01
CA LEU A 149 -4.45 11.52 1.38
C LEU A 149 -5.68 12.42 1.27
N ILE A 150 -6.31 12.43 0.10
CA ILE A 150 -7.60 13.07 -0.13
C ILE A 150 -8.54 12.05 -0.77
N ARG A 151 -9.67 11.76 -0.12
CA ARG A 151 -10.75 10.96 -0.70
C ARG A 151 -11.87 11.88 -1.15
N PHE A 152 -12.20 11.83 -2.43
CA PHE A 152 -13.36 12.49 -3.04
C PHE A 152 -14.46 11.46 -3.31
N LYS A 153 -15.70 11.73 -2.90
CA LYS A 153 -16.86 11.00 -3.45
C LYS A 153 -17.18 11.54 -4.83
N ALA A 154 -17.47 10.69 -5.80
CA ALA A 154 -17.97 11.16 -7.09
C ALA A 154 -19.27 11.95 -6.87
N ARG A 155 -19.36 13.13 -7.47
CA ARG A 155 -20.52 13.98 -7.27
C ARG A 155 -21.72 13.48 -8.05
N LYS A 156 -22.91 13.69 -7.50
CA LYS A 156 -24.17 13.39 -8.20
C LYS A 156 -24.23 14.13 -9.53
N GLY A 157 -24.50 13.42 -10.62
CA GLY A 157 -24.56 13.93 -11.99
C GLY A 157 -23.19 14.10 -12.67
N SER A 158 -22.07 13.85 -11.98
CA SER A 158 -20.74 13.92 -12.57
C SER A 158 -20.52 12.83 -13.62
N GLU A 159 -19.54 13.01 -14.50
CA GLU A 159 -19.15 11.97 -15.46
C GLU A 159 -18.63 10.72 -14.75
N ALA A 160 -17.96 10.88 -13.60
CA ALA A 160 -17.54 9.76 -12.77
C ALA A 160 -18.70 8.88 -12.29
N GLU A 161 -19.76 9.50 -11.75
CA GLU A 161 -20.94 8.77 -11.28
C GLU A 161 -21.63 8.04 -12.45
N LYS A 162 -21.72 8.67 -13.63
CA LYS A 162 -22.27 8.03 -14.85
C LYS A 162 -21.48 6.80 -15.28
N HIS A 163 -20.16 6.80 -15.04
CA HIS A 163 -19.26 5.67 -15.28
C HIS A 163 -19.09 4.76 -14.06
N LEU A 164 -19.99 4.86 -13.07
CA LEU A 164 -20.04 4.00 -11.88
C LEU A 164 -18.79 4.08 -11.00
N ILE A 165 -18.05 5.18 -11.04
CA ILE A 165 -17.01 5.47 -10.05
C ILE A 165 -17.69 6.11 -8.84
N GLU A 166 -17.52 5.51 -7.65
CA GLU A 166 -18.09 6.03 -6.41
C GLU A 166 -17.17 7.04 -5.72
N SER A 167 -15.87 6.86 -5.87
CA SER A 167 -14.89 7.72 -5.20
C SER A 167 -13.53 7.69 -5.88
N ALA A 168 -12.71 8.67 -5.53
CA ALA A 168 -11.32 8.74 -5.89
C ALA A 168 -10.47 8.97 -4.64
N THR A 169 -9.41 8.18 -4.46
CA THR A 169 -8.42 8.37 -3.39
C THR A 169 -7.13 8.86 -4.00
N LEU A 170 -6.77 10.10 -3.71
CA LEU A 170 -5.55 10.77 -4.15
C LEU A 170 -4.52 10.79 -3.03
N LEU A 171 -3.29 10.42 -3.35
CA LEU A 171 -2.15 10.36 -2.44
C LEU A 171 -1.02 11.24 -2.98
N PHE A 172 -0.75 12.34 -2.29
CA PHE A 172 0.47 13.13 -2.51
C PHE A 172 1.59 12.58 -1.64
N ASN A 173 2.77 12.34 -2.24
CA ASN A 173 3.93 11.82 -1.56
C ASN A 173 4.98 12.92 -1.37
N TYR A 174 5.48 13.05 -0.14
CA TYR A 174 6.50 14.04 0.23
C TYR A 174 7.66 13.34 0.93
N VAL A 175 8.86 13.91 0.80
CA VAL A 175 10.03 13.52 1.58
C VAL A 175 10.60 14.79 2.23
N THR A 176 10.91 14.70 3.52
CA THR A 176 11.64 15.75 4.24
C THR A 176 12.99 15.23 4.70
N LYS A 177 13.90 16.14 5.07
CA LYS A 177 15.05 15.72 5.88
C LYS A 177 14.59 15.28 7.27
N PRO A 178 15.37 14.44 7.98
CA PRO A 178 15.02 13.91 9.31
C PRO A 178 14.53 14.91 10.35
N ASN A 179 14.96 16.18 10.25
CA ASN A 179 14.69 17.22 11.26
C ASN A 179 13.77 18.34 10.74
N GLU A 180 13.20 18.19 9.55
CA GLU A 180 12.34 19.19 8.93
C GLU A 180 10.87 18.84 9.14
N ALA A 181 10.05 19.86 9.44
CA ALA A 181 8.61 19.68 9.56
C ALA A 181 7.98 19.32 8.20
N PRO A 182 7.03 18.37 8.16
CA PRO A 182 6.36 18.00 6.93
C PRO A 182 5.36 19.06 6.47
N PHE A 183 5.04 19.05 5.18
CA PHE A 183 4.02 19.91 4.56
C PHE A 183 4.24 21.42 4.77
N ALA A 184 5.51 21.86 4.77
CA ALA A 184 5.83 23.28 4.71
C ALA A 184 5.12 23.96 3.52
N PRO A 185 4.85 25.28 3.54
CA PRO A 185 4.10 25.96 2.47
C PRO A 185 4.67 25.79 1.06
N ASN A 186 5.99 25.59 0.95
CA ASN A 186 6.71 25.32 -0.29
C ASN A 186 6.97 23.82 -0.55
N ALA A 187 6.57 22.93 0.36
CA ALA A 187 6.64 21.49 0.14
C ALA A 187 5.73 21.12 -1.04
N ARG A 188 6.22 20.24 -1.92
CA ARG A 188 5.51 19.77 -3.09
C ARG A 188 5.56 18.27 -3.15
N SER A 189 4.49 17.70 -3.66
CA SER A 189 4.45 16.28 -3.93
C SER A 189 5.41 15.97 -5.08
N PHE A 190 6.32 15.02 -4.90
CA PHE A 190 7.18 14.58 -6.00
C PHE A 190 6.48 13.55 -6.89
N ASN A 191 5.38 12.95 -6.40
CA ASN A 191 4.59 11.95 -7.12
C ASN A 191 3.18 11.89 -6.53
N SER A 192 2.15 11.87 -7.39
CA SER A 192 0.75 11.85 -6.96
C SER A 192 0.02 10.62 -7.50
N GLN A 193 -0.43 9.74 -6.60
CA GLN A 193 -1.08 8.48 -6.95
C GLN A 193 -2.59 8.63 -6.80
N LEU A 194 -3.36 8.14 -7.76
CA LEU A 194 -4.82 8.21 -7.75
C LEU A 194 -5.43 6.82 -7.94
N ALA A 195 -6.39 6.48 -7.10
CA ALA A 195 -7.21 5.29 -7.22
C ALA A 195 -8.67 5.69 -7.45
N LEU A 196 -9.23 5.36 -8.60
CA LEU A 196 -10.66 5.53 -8.90
C LEU A 196 -11.38 4.23 -8.52
N VAL A 197 -12.25 4.29 -7.52
CA VAL A 197 -12.95 3.13 -6.96
C VAL A 197 -14.32 3.00 -7.63
N SER A 198 -14.61 1.82 -8.18
CA SER A 198 -15.92 1.57 -8.79
C SER A 198 -16.98 1.18 -7.75
N SER A 199 -18.18 1.73 -7.92
CA SER A 199 -19.39 1.42 -7.14
C SER A 199 -19.91 0.01 -7.38
N GLY A 200 -19.59 -0.57 -8.55
CA GLY A 200 -20.10 -1.85 -8.99
C GLY A 200 -19.00 -2.72 -9.55
N TYR A 201 -18.65 -3.78 -8.82
CA TYR A 201 -18.02 -4.95 -9.38
C TYR A 201 -19.14 -5.94 -9.73
N PRO A 202 -19.59 -6.05 -11.00
CA PRO A 202 -20.67 -6.97 -11.29
C PRO A 202 -20.19 -8.40 -11.00
N ARG A 203 -20.91 -9.09 -10.13
CA ARG A 203 -20.88 -10.56 -10.11
C ARG A 203 -21.39 -10.99 -11.47
N LYS A 204 -20.48 -11.43 -12.34
CA LYS A 204 -20.85 -12.30 -13.46
C LYS A 204 -21.33 -13.61 -12.84
N ASP A 205 -22.56 -13.66 -12.32
CA ASP A 205 -23.22 -14.93 -12.21
C ASP A 205 -23.74 -15.33 -13.60
N ALA A 206 -23.84 -16.64 -13.83
CA ALA A 206 -24.26 -17.19 -15.11
C ALA A 206 -25.71 -16.83 -15.50
N SER A 207 -26.43 -16.08 -14.65
CA SER A 207 -27.81 -15.65 -14.83
C SER A 207 -27.96 -14.27 -15.48
N CYS A 208 -26.91 -13.46 -15.57
CA CYS A 208 -27.01 -12.18 -16.27
C CYS A 208 -27.23 -12.41 -17.78
N LYS A 209 -28.39 -11.98 -18.30
CA LYS A 209 -28.74 -11.95 -19.73
C LYS A 209 -29.31 -10.57 -20.09
N GLY A 210 -28.94 -10.04 -21.26
CA GLY A 210 -29.49 -8.80 -21.81
C GLY A 210 -28.69 -7.54 -21.46
N GLU A 211 -29.32 -6.37 -21.67
CA GLU A 211 -28.73 -5.03 -21.48
C GLU A 211 -28.30 -4.73 -20.03
N ASP A 212 -28.73 -5.54 -19.07
CA ASP A 212 -28.31 -5.47 -17.66
C ASP A 212 -26.91 -6.05 -17.41
N CYS A 213 -26.31 -6.73 -18.40
CA CYS A 213 -24.92 -7.16 -18.33
C CYS A 213 -23.96 -6.04 -18.71
N ARG A 214 -23.72 -5.16 -17.75
CA ARG A 214 -22.66 -4.15 -17.85
C ARG A 214 -21.30 -4.84 -17.94
N PRO A 215 -20.33 -4.27 -18.69
CA PRO A 215 -18.98 -4.80 -18.73
C PRO A 215 -18.42 -4.93 -17.30
N LEU A 216 -17.62 -5.97 -17.06
CA LEU A 216 -16.87 -6.12 -15.82
C LEU A 216 -15.99 -4.88 -15.64
N LEU A 217 -16.37 -4.02 -14.70
CA LEU A 217 -15.51 -2.93 -14.26
C LEU A 217 -14.43 -3.50 -13.36
N ASP A 218 -13.23 -2.95 -13.49
CA ASP A 218 -12.18 -3.17 -12.51
C ASP A 218 -12.65 -2.51 -11.20
N SER A 219 -12.41 -3.15 -10.05
CA SER A 219 -12.78 -2.59 -8.74
C SER A 219 -12.06 -1.27 -8.44
N ILE A 220 -10.86 -1.11 -8.98
CA ILE A 220 -10.04 0.10 -8.90
C ILE A 220 -9.36 0.35 -10.25
N TYR A 221 -9.34 1.61 -10.67
CA TYR A 221 -8.45 2.09 -11.72
C TYR A 221 -7.36 2.97 -11.13
N TRP A 222 -6.11 2.64 -11.44
CA TRP A 222 -4.92 3.32 -10.94
C TRP A 222 -4.47 4.39 -11.92
N MET A 223 -4.07 5.53 -11.43
CA MET A 223 -3.42 6.57 -12.22
C MET A 223 -2.26 7.12 -11.41
N ASP A 224 -1.20 7.50 -12.11
CA ASP A 224 -0.07 8.20 -11.52
C ASP A 224 0.10 9.54 -12.22
N PHE A 225 0.45 10.57 -11.45
CA PHE A 225 0.72 11.89 -11.97
C PHE A 225 2.08 12.37 -11.48
N GLY A 226 2.81 13.00 -12.39
CA GLY A 226 4.12 13.59 -12.11
C GLY A 226 4.03 14.83 -11.22
N ASP A 227 5.10 15.62 -11.23
CA ASP A 227 5.25 16.81 -10.41
C ASP A 227 4.12 17.82 -10.62
N SER A 228 3.54 18.32 -9.51
CA SER A 228 2.47 19.31 -9.54
C SER A 228 2.90 20.66 -10.11
N ARG A 229 4.19 20.99 -10.06
CA ARG A 229 4.77 22.20 -10.69
C ARG A 229 4.74 22.14 -12.21
N GLU A 230 4.70 20.94 -12.76
CA GLU A 230 4.59 20.68 -14.19
C GLU A 230 3.13 20.39 -14.61
N GLY A 231 2.17 20.74 -13.73
CA GLY A 231 0.74 20.58 -13.97
C GLY A 231 0.16 19.23 -13.55
N ALA A 232 0.94 18.37 -12.87
CA ALA A 232 0.58 16.99 -12.53
C ALA A 232 -0.02 16.25 -13.74
N LYS A 233 0.77 16.15 -14.80
CA LYS A 233 0.42 15.39 -16.00
C LYS A 233 0.50 13.89 -15.71
N LEU A 234 -0.35 13.11 -16.37
CA LEU A 234 -0.39 11.65 -16.27
C LEU A 234 0.99 11.06 -16.57
N SER A 235 1.49 10.26 -15.63
CA SER A 235 2.73 9.49 -15.70
C SER A 235 2.41 8.01 -15.86
N LEU A 236 3.35 7.28 -16.48
CA LEU A 236 3.24 5.82 -16.65
C LEU A 236 3.72 5.05 -15.41
N GLN A 237 4.44 5.69 -14.49
CA GLN A 237 5.16 5.03 -13.41
C GLN A 237 5.18 5.86 -12.13
N LEU A 238 5.29 5.16 -11.00
CA LEU A 238 5.56 5.75 -9.70
C LEU A 238 7.05 6.12 -9.62
N ASP A 239 7.36 7.40 -9.43
CA ASP A 239 8.74 7.89 -9.20
C ASP A 239 9.09 7.82 -7.71
N ALA A 240 8.94 6.64 -7.12
CA ALA A 240 9.12 6.40 -5.69
C ALA A 240 9.75 5.03 -5.42
N SER A 241 10.51 4.94 -4.32
CA SER A 241 11.07 3.68 -3.83
C SER A 241 10.19 3.13 -2.71
N PHE A 242 9.76 1.87 -2.85
CA PHE A 242 8.82 1.21 -1.91
C PHE A 242 9.36 -0.12 -1.36
N ASP A 243 10.32 -0.73 -2.05
CA ASP A 243 10.95 -1.98 -1.64
C ASP A 243 12.47 -1.90 -1.91
N ALA A 244 13.18 -2.97 -1.56
CA ALA A 244 14.62 -3.02 -1.71
C ALA A 244 15.13 -3.45 -3.08
N ARG A 245 14.29 -3.61 -4.10
CA ARG A 245 14.80 -3.63 -5.49
C ARG A 245 15.43 -2.30 -5.88
N GLY A 246 15.14 -1.23 -5.15
CA GLY A 246 15.85 0.05 -5.24
C GLY A 246 17.36 -0.05 -4.98
N LEU A 247 17.85 -1.12 -4.35
CA LEU A 247 19.27 -1.26 -4.01
C LEU A 247 20.20 -1.50 -5.22
N GLN A 248 19.66 -1.54 -6.44
CA GLN A 248 20.47 -1.70 -7.64
C GLN A 248 21.50 -0.55 -7.78
N PRO A 249 22.75 -0.87 -8.15
CA PRO A 249 23.74 0.15 -8.46
C PRO A 249 23.28 1.00 -9.65
N LEU A 250 23.55 2.31 -9.55
CA LEU A 250 23.27 3.38 -10.51
C LEU A 250 22.95 2.91 -11.95
N GLN A 251 21.70 3.08 -12.40
CA GLN A 251 21.47 3.32 -13.82
C GLN A 251 21.87 4.78 -14.11
N ALA A 252 22.73 4.99 -15.10
CA ALA A 252 23.24 6.31 -15.44
C ALA A 252 22.09 7.33 -15.60
N GLY A 253 22.10 8.39 -14.78
CA GLY A 253 21.11 9.47 -14.83
C GLY A 253 19.93 9.38 -13.85
N LYS A 254 19.82 8.33 -13.03
CA LYS A 254 18.84 8.25 -11.93
C LYS A 254 19.54 8.32 -10.56
N PRO A 255 18.95 8.95 -9.53
CA PRO A 255 19.43 8.82 -8.16
C PRO A 255 19.50 7.34 -7.77
N VAL A 256 20.53 6.93 -7.04
CA VAL A 256 20.61 5.60 -6.42
C VAL A 256 19.31 5.33 -5.66
N GLY A 257 18.69 4.15 -5.81
CA GLY A 257 17.54 3.79 -4.97
C GLY A 257 16.17 3.73 -5.66
N ILE A 258 16.01 4.24 -6.88
CA ILE A 258 14.68 4.42 -7.50
C ILE A 258 14.50 3.52 -8.73
N VAL A 259 13.67 2.49 -8.57
CA VAL A 259 13.17 1.64 -9.66
C VAL A 259 11.84 2.18 -10.15
N SER A 260 11.64 2.18 -11.47
CA SER A 260 10.36 2.56 -12.08
C SER A 260 9.32 1.46 -11.85
N TYR A 261 8.25 1.79 -11.12
CA TYR A 261 7.08 0.93 -10.93
C TYR A 261 5.93 1.41 -11.83
N TYR A 262 5.74 0.73 -12.96
CA TYR A 262 4.72 1.10 -13.95
C TYR A 262 3.31 0.70 -13.50
N VAL A 263 2.34 1.55 -13.80
CA VAL A 263 0.92 1.31 -13.55
C VAL A 263 0.39 0.25 -14.53
N PRO A 264 -0.54 -0.64 -14.15
CA PRO A 264 -1.11 -0.82 -12.81
C PRO A 264 -0.26 -1.72 -11.91
N ASP A 265 0.70 -2.46 -12.46
CA ASP A 265 1.46 -3.52 -11.77
C ASP A 265 2.11 -3.02 -10.46
N GLY A 266 2.70 -1.82 -10.47
CA GLY A 266 3.30 -1.21 -9.28
C GLY A 266 2.29 -0.94 -8.16
N CYS A 267 1.11 -0.43 -8.51
CA CYS A 267 0.03 -0.15 -7.57
C CYS A 267 -0.64 -1.44 -7.08
N ASP A 268 -0.97 -2.36 -8.00
CA ASP A 268 -1.59 -3.66 -7.71
C ASP A 268 -0.68 -4.57 -6.87
N SER A 269 0.63 -4.43 -6.99
CA SER A 269 1.57 -5.18 -6.15
C SER A 269 1.41 -4.88 -4.66
N CYS A 270 0.98 -3.67 -4.34
CA CYS A 270 0.71 -3.24 -2.97
C CYS A 270 -0.78 -3.28 -2.62
N HIS A 271 -1.68 -3.01 -3.56
CA HIS A 271 -3.11 -2.77 -3.34
C HIS A 271 -4.00 -3.74 -4.16
N GLY A 272 -3.47 -4.86 -4.61
CA GLY A 272 -4.17 -5.84 -5.43
C GLY A 272 -4.10 -7.24 -4.84
N ASP A 273 -5.09 -8.07 -5.18
CA ASP A 273 -4.96 -9.52 -5.05
C ASP A 273 -4.04 -9.99 -6.20
N PRO A 274 -2.82 -10.50 -5.92
CA PRO A 274 -1.90 -10.88 -6.97
C PRO A 274 -2.53 -11.93 -7.91
N PRO A 275 -2.01 -12.07 -9.14
CA PRO A 275 -2.51 -13.03 -10.12
C PRO A 275 -2.79 -14.42 -9.51
N PRO A 276 -3.89 -15.09 -9.91
CA PRO A 276 -4.63 -14.88 -11.17
C PRO A 276 -5.83 -13.91 -11.11
N ARG A 277 -6.05 -13.18 -10.00
CA ARG A 277 -7.31 -12.44 -9.78
C ARG A 277 -7.26 -10.97 -10.24
N LEU A 278 -6.84 -10.76 -11.48
CA LEU A 278 -6.86 -9.43 -12.11
C LEU A 278 -8.27 -8.80 -12.05
N GLY A 279 -8.35 -7.51 -11.74
CA GLY A 279 -9.59 -6.73 -11.67
C GLY A 279 -10.28 -6.74 -10.29
N LYS A 280 -9.67 -7.35 -9.26
CA LYS A 280 -10.18 -7.38 -7.86
C LYS A 280 -9.30 -6.61 -6.88
N SER A 281 -8.69 -5.52 -7.33
CA SER A 281 -7.85 -4.68 -6.49
C SER A 281 -8.65 -4.02 -5.36
N VAL A 282 -8.01 -3.83 -4.21
CA VAL A 282 -8.63 -3.29 -3.00
C VAL A 282 -7.74 -2.24 -2.36
N LEU A 283 -8.34 -1.22 -1.77
CA LEU A 283 -7.56 -0.27 -0.98
C LEU A 283 -7.09 -0.95 0.31
N ASN A 284 -5.87 -0.65 0.75
CA ASN A 284 -5.35 -1.15 2.02
C ASN A 284 -5.85 -0.28 3.16
N GLU A 285 -5.99 -0.87 4.34
CA GLU A 285 -6.16 -0.08 5.57
C GLU A 285 -5.02 0.92 5.77
N LEU A 286 -5.38 2.03 6.40
CA LEU A 286 -4.45 2.98 6.99
C LEU A 286 -4.15 2.52 8.42
N ASP A 287 -3.15 1.65 8.57
CA ASP A 287 -2.70 1.13 9.87
C ASP A 287 -1.90 2.21 10.63
N THR A 288 -2.62 3.04 11.38
CA THR A 288 -2.02 4.07 12.24
C THR A 288 -1.11 3.47 13.31
N ASP A 289 -1.40 2.26 13.79
CA ASP A 289 -0.62 1.66 14.86
C ASP A 289 0.79 1.31 14.39
N HIS A 290 0.89 0.84 13.14
CA HIS A 290 2.20 0.64 12.52
C HIS A 290 2.98 1.96 12.44
N TRP A 291 2.33 3.09 12.14
CA TRP A 291 3.01 4.39 12.10
C TRP A 291 3.55 4.79 13.48
N PHE A 292 2.78 4.56 14.54
CA PHE A 292 3.22 4.79 15.92
C PHE A 292 4.36 3.83 16.34
N ASP A 293 4.28 2.55 15.97
CA ASP A 293 5.35 1.59 16.26
C ASP A 293 6.70 2.02 15.66
N ARG A 294 6.67 2.59 14.44
CA ARG A 294 7.87 3.03 13.72
C ARG A 294 8.63 4.17 14.37
N VAL A 295 7.99 4.95 15.24
CA VAL A 295 8.63 6.07 15.94
C VAL A 295 9.02 5.72 17.37
N ALA A 296 8.82 4.47 17.80
CA ALA A 296 9.28 4.01 19.10
C ALA A 296 10.82 4.14 19.20
N PRO A 297 11.39 4.34 20.41
CA PRO A 297 12.82 4.57 20.60
C PRO A 297 13.75 3.51 20.00
N THR A 298 13.27 2.28 19.86
CA THR A 298 14.00 1.13 19.34
C THR A 298 13.71 0.82 17.87
N ASP A 299 12.88 1.61 17.19
CA ASP A 299 12.41 1.29 15.84
C ASP A 299 13.11 2.15 14.76
N ASP A 300 12.52 2.26 13.57
CA ASP A 300 13.16 2.80 12.37
C ASP A 300 13.30 4.33 12.36
N PHE A 301 12.38 5.05 13.03
CA PHE A 301 12.29 6.51 13.01
C PHE A 301 12.16 7.15 14.41
N PRO A 302 13.00 6.77 15.40
CA PRO A 302 12.89 7.27 16.78
C PRO A 302 13.12 8.78 16.89
N GLN A 303 13.79 9.39 15.91
CA GLN A 303 14.02 10.83 15.83
C GLN A 303 12.72 11.63 15.76
N LEU A 304 11.66 11.11 15.12
CA LEU A 304 10.39 11.83 14.99
C LEU A 304 9.73 12.01 16.35
N ALA A 305 9.70 10.94 17.17
CA ALA A 305 9.19 11.01 18.52
C ALA A 305 10.03 11.95 19.40
N ARG A 306 11.37 11.88 19.31
CA ARG A 306 12.28 12.77 20.07
C ARG A 306 12.08 14.25 19.76
N GLN A 307 11.70 14.56 18.52
CA GLN A 307 11.46 15.93 18.06
C GLN A 307 10.02 16.40 18.29
N GLY A 308 9.14 15.51 18.77
CA GLY A 308 7.71 15.81 18.91
C GLY A 308 7.04 16.06 17.57
N ILE A 309 7.49 15.42 16.49
CA ILE A 309 6.81 15.47 15.20
C ILE A 309 5.70 14.40 15.19
N PRO A 310 4.41 14.79 15.10
CA PRO A 310 3.31 13.84 15.15
C PRO A 310 3.23 12.99 13.88
N VAL A 311 3.00 11.67 14.05
CA VAL A 311 2.79 10.74 12.92
C VAL A 311 1.46 10.99 12.20
N LEU A 312 0.45 11.48 12.93
CA LEU A 312 -0.78 12.04 12.38
C LEU A 312 -0.67 13.57 12.46
N THR A 313 -0.22 14.21 11.38
CA THR A 313 0.14 15.63 11.41
C THR A 313 -1.03 16.53 11.82
N ASP A 314 -2.25 16.14 11.44
CA ASP A 314 -3.46 16.89 11.76
C ASP A 314 -3.95 16.70 13.21
N ALA A 315 -3.46 15.66 13.90
CA ALA A 315 -3.90 15.26 15.22
C ALA A 315 -3.14 15.96 16.36
N GLY A 316 -1.91 16.42 16.10
CA GLY A 316 -0.97 16.80 17.15
C GLY A 316 -0.43 15.58 17.91
N ASN A 317 0.25 15.82 19.04
CA ASN A 317 0.91 14.77 19.83
C ASN A 317 0.09 14.27 21.04
N ASP A 318 -0.97 14.97 21.44
CA ASP A 318 -1.79 14.56 22.59
C ASP A 318 -2.92 13.63 22.14
N PRO A 319 -2.83 12.32 22.43
CA PRO A 319 -3.83 11.35 22.01
C PRO A 319 -5.18 11.51 22.73
N ASN A 320 -5.25 12.32 23.79
CA ASN A 320 -6.49 12.61 24.51
C ASN A 320 -7.19 13.88 24.02
N SER A 321 -6.56 14.64 23.11
CA SER A 321 -7.12 15.88 22.62
C SER A 321 -8.30 15.65 21.67
N VAL A 322 -9.24 16.61 21.65
CA VAL A 322 -10.35 16.62 20.68
C VAL A 322 -9.84 16.66 19.24
N GLN A 323 -8.73 17.36 19.00
CA GLN A 323 -8.08 17.43 17.70
C GLN A 323 -7.60 16.05 17.25
N PHE A 324 -6.96 15.31 18.15
CA PHE A 324 -6.50 13.95 17.85
C PHE A 324 -7.65 13.01 17.53
N ALA A 325 -8.70 13.03 18.35
CA ALA A 325 -9.91 12.25 18.09
C ALA A 325 -10.50 12.57 16.70
N ARG A 326 -10.65 13.86 16.35
CA ARG A 326 -11.18 14.29 15.04
C ARG A 326 -10.32 13.82 13.87
N ALA A 327 -9.01 13.98 13.95
CA ALA A 327 -8.09 13.55 12.90
C ALA A 327 -8.09 12.02 12.74
N PHE A 328 -8.14 11.29 13.86
CA PHE A 328 -8.25 9.83 13.87
C PHE A 328 -9.60 9.35 13.30
N ASP A 329 -10.70 10.06 13.59
CA ASP A 329 -12.02 9.73 13.07
C ASP A 329 -12.09 9.81 11.53
N VAL A 330 -11.30 10.70 10.91
CA VAL A 330 -11.15 10.72 9.44
C VAL A 330 -10.50 9.41 8.94
N ILE A 331 -9.46 8.93 9.62
CA ILE A 331 -8.84 7.63 9.31
C ILE A 331 -9.84 6.49 9.51
N ARG A 332 -10.64 6.53 10.58
CA ARG A 332 -11.67 5.52 10.84
C ARG A 332 -12.70 5.48 9.70
N GLN A 333 -13.22 6.63 9.27
CA GLN A 333 -14.14 6.73 8.14
C GLN A 333 -13.54 6.18 6.83
N LEU A 334 -12.26 6.49 6.55
CA LEU A 334 -11.56 5.95 5.39
C LEU A 334 -11.46 4.42 5.45
N ASN A 335 -11.05 3.87 6.61
CA ASN A 335 -10.97 2.43 6.81
C ASN A 335 -12.35 1.73 6.77
N GLU A 336 -13.43 2.38 7.21
CA GLU A 336 -14.80 1.89 7.06
C GLU A 336 -15.19 1.77 5.58
N GLU A 337 -14.87 2.77 4.76
CA GLU A 337 -15.12 2.73 3.31
C GLU A 337 -14.27 1.65 2.62
N TYR A 338 -13.02 1.48 3.04
CA TYR A 338 -12.14 0.42 2.52
C TYR A 338 -12.65 -0.97 2.90
N ALA A 339 -13.09 -1.18 4.14
CA ALA A 339 -13.68 -2.44 4.57
C ALA A 339 -14.94 -2.78 3.74
N GLN A 340 -15.80 -1.79 3.48
CA GLN A 340 -16.97 -1.98 2.61
C GLN A 340 -16.58 -2.36 1.18
N GLN A 341 -15.55 -1.73 0.61
CA GLN A 341 -15.04 -2.05 -0.72
C GLN A 341 -14.45 -3.47 -0.76
N GLN A 342 -13.62 -3.81 0.21
CA GLN A 342 -12.98 -5.12 0.33
C GLN A 342 -14.02 -6.25 0.49
N ALA A 343 -15.02 -6.07 1.35
CA ALA A 343 -16.09 -7.05 1.56
C ALA A 343 -16.90 -7.31 0.27
N ARG A 344 -17.07 -6.29 -0.58
CA ARG A 344 -17.75 -6.45 -1.89
C ARG A 344 -16.87 -7.15 -2.92
N VAL A 345 -15.58 -6.78 -3.00
CA VAL A 345 -14.67 -7.16 -4.10
C VAL A 345 -13.91 -8.45 -3.81
N ALA A 346 -13.37 -8.57 -2.60
CA ALA A 346 -12.51 -9.66 -2.16
C ALA A 346 -12.90 -10.11 -0.74
N PRO A 347 -14.11 -10.68 -0.55
CA PRO A 347 -14.56 -11.14 0.75
C PRO A 347 -13.64 -12.24 1.30
N LYS A 348 -13.42 -12.23 2.61
CA LYS A 348 -12.53 -13.10 3.39
C LYS A 348 -11.05 -12.95 3.01
N SER A 349 -10.66 -11.83 2.40
CA SER A 349 -9.26 -11.55 2.09
C SER A 349 -8.47 -11.13 3.34
N TYR A 350 -7.13 -11.17 3.24
CA TYR A 350 -6.25 -10.61 4.28
C TYR A 350 -6.52 -9.13 4.53
N HIS A 351 -6.87 -8.39 3.48
CA HIS A 351 -7.14 -6.96 3.51
C HIS A 351 -8.42 -6.67 4.31
N GLU A 352 -9.51 -7.39 4.02
CA GLU A 352 -10.76 -7.27 4.78
C GLU A 352 -10.57 -7.64 6.25
N ALA A 353 -9.89 -8.77 6.50
CA ALA A 353 -9.67 -9.24 7.86
C ALA A 353 -8.82 -8.28 8.69
N ALA A 354 -7.80 -7.66 8.07
CA ALA A 354 -6.97 -6.66 8.71
C ALA A 354 -7.77 -5.38 9.01
N THR A 355 -8.45 -4.83 7.99
CA THR A 355 -9.24 -3.59 8.13
C THR A 355 -10.34 -3.74 9.17
N THR A 356 -11.02 -4.90 9.17
CA THR A 356 -12.03 -5.23 10.19
C THR A 356 -11.42 -5.33 11.59
N THR A 357 -10.22 -5.90 11.71
CA THR A 357 -9.50 -5.99 12.98
C THR A 357 -9.12 -4.61 13.49
N TRP A 358 -8.57 -3.74 12.63
CA TRP A 358 -8.21 -2.37 12.96
C TRP A 358 -9.44 -1.57 13.43
N LEU A 359 -10.54 -1.62 12.67
CA LEU A 359 -11.80 -0.96 13.04
C LEU A 359 -12.32 -1.45 14.40
N ARG A 360 -12.27 -2.76 14.67
CA ARG A 360 -12.71 -3.35 15.93
C ARG A 360 -11.88 -2.85 17.12
N VAL A 361 -10.55 -2.79 17.01
CA VAL A 361 -9.70 -2.39 18.15
C VAL A 361 -9.75 -0.89 18.45
N HIS A 362 -10.18 -0.10 17.45
CA HIS A 362 -10.34 1.36 17.54
C HIS A 362 -11.79 1.86 17.52
N GLU A 363 -12.77 0.96 17.69
CA GLU A 363 -14.20 1.32 17.70
C GLU A 363 -14.51 2.43 18.71
N LYS A 364 -13.84 2.39 19.87
CA LYS A 364 -14.10 3.28 21.01
C LYS A 364 -12.90 4.09 21.45
N THR A 365 -11.81 4.06 20.69
CA THR A 365 -10.58 4.76 21.08
C THR A 365 -9.67 5.06 19.88
N PRO A 366 -9.05 6.25 19.85
CA PRO A 366 -8.01 6.57 18.88
C PRO A 366 -6.60 6.16 19.34
N HIS A 367 -6.47 5.57 20.53
CA HIS A 367 -5.16 5.22 21.10
C HIS A 367 -4.49 4.07 20.36
N HIS A 368 -3.17 4.20 20.22
CA HIS A 368 -2.27 3.16 19.72
C HIS A 368 -2.48 1.81 20.40
N ARG A 369 -2.46 0.74 19.61
CA ARG A 369 -2.60 -0.65 20.05
C ARG A 369 -1.33 -1.45 19.78
N PRO A 370 -0.78 -2.16 20.78
CA PRO A 370 0.40 -2.97 20.56
C PRO A 370 0.09 -4.18 19.65
N PRO A 371 1.11 -4.75 18.98
CA PRO A 371 0.94 -5.82 17.98
C PRO A 371 0.02 -6.97 18.41
N ILE A 372 0.13 -7.44 19.65
CA ILE A 372 -0.67 -8.57 20.16
C ILE A 372 -2.17 -8.26 20.29
N GLU A 373 -2.57 -6.98 20.27
CA GLU A 373 -4.00 -6.62 20.27
C GLU A 373 -4.59 -6.57 18.86
N ARG A 374 -3.72 -6.48 17.84
CA ARG A 374 -4.04 -6.29 16.42
C ARG A 374 -4.05 -7.61 15.65
N THR A 375 -4.03 -8.74 16.36
CA THR A 375 -4.00 -10.08 15.78
C THR A 375 -5.29 -10.37 15.03
N ILE A 376 -5.19 -10.97 13.84
CA ILE A 376 -6.34 -11.35 13.04
C ILE A 376 -6.92 -12.66 13.61
N VAL A 377 -8.21 -12.64 13.95
CA VAL A 377 -8.88 -13.86 14.43
C VAL A 377 -9.14 -14.82 13.26
N PRO A 378 -8.90 -16.14 13.42
CA PRO A 378 -9.04 -17.13 12.34
C PRO A 378 -10.40 -17.12 11.63
N SER A 379 -11.47 -16.79 12.37
CA SER A 379 -12.83 -16.72 11.83
C SER A 379 -13.00 -15.70 10.70
N LEU A 380 -12.10 -14.72 10.57
CA LEU A 380 -12.14 -13.73 9.49
C LEU A 380 -11.56 -14.25 8.16
N GLN A 381 -10.90 -15.41 8.13
CA GLN A 381 -10.18 -15.88 6.93
C GLN A 381 -10.54 -17.29 6.47
N GLY A 382 -11.37 -18.03 7.21
CA GLY A 382 -11.89 -19.32 6.73
C GLY A 382 -12.43 -20.23 7.83
N PRO A 383 -13.02 -21.38 7.45
CA PRO A 383 -13.45 -22.39 8.41
C PRO A 383 -12.25 -23.17 8.98
N GLY A 384 -12.24 -23.41 10.29
CA GLY A 384 -11.30 -24.29 10.99
C GLY A 384 -10.61 -23.65 12.20
N PRO A 385 -10.10 -24.45 13.15
CA PRO A 385 -9.31 -23.94 14.28
C PRO A 385 -7.90 -23.57 13.79
N GLY A 386 -7.75 -22.34 13.29
CA GLY A 386 -6.43 -21.78 12.98
C GLY A 386 -5.60 -21.56 14.24
N LEU A 387 -4.27 -21.52 14.07
CA LEU A 387 -3.37 -21.06 15.13
C LEU A 387 -3.69 -19.60 15.49
N GLN A 388 -3.72 -19.29 16.78
CA GLN A 388 -3.93 -17.95 17.29
C GLN A 388 -2.68 -17.45 18.02
N TRP A 389 -2.38 -16.17 17.84
CA TRP A 389 -1.46 -15.46 18.71
C TRP A 389 -2.10 -15.35 20.11
N SER A 390 -1.37 -15.71 21.15
CA SER A 390 -1.84 -15.66 22.53
C SER A 390 -1.13 -14.57 23.31
N ARG A 391 -1.90 -13.72 24.01
CA ARG A 391 -1.38 -12.72 24.94
C ARG A 391 -0.68 -13.36 26.15
N ASP A 392 -1.08 -14.58 26.50
CA ASP A 392 -0.51 -15.31 27.64
C ASP A 392 0.79 -16.03 27.28
N SER A 393 1.10 -16.17 25.99
CA SER A 393 2.36 -16.72 25.50
C SER A 393 3.39 -15.60 25.33
N LYS A 394 4.41 -15.58 26.20
CA LYS A 394 5.54 -14.65 26.07
C LYS A 394 6.26 -14.79 24.72
N GLU A 395 6.37 -16.02 24.22
CA GLU A 395 6.97 -16.29 22.91
C GLU A 395 6.15 -15.70 21.76
N ASP A 396 4.82 -15.73 21.86
CA ASP A 396 3.94 -15.15 20.84
C ASP A 396 4.03 -13.62 20.81
N VAL A 397 3.98 -12.99 21.99
CA VAL A 397 4.11 -11.54 22.14
C VAL A 397 5.45 -11.06 21.57
N GLU A 398 6.53 -11.75 21.92
CA GLU A 398 7.88 -11.43 21.46
C GLU A 398 8.02 -11.65 19.95
N LEU A 399 7.63 -12.83 19.45
CA LEU A 399 7.72 -13.15 18.02
C LEU A 399 6.93 -12.16 17.18
N LEU A 400 5.69 -11.86 17.57
CA LEU A 400 4.86 -10.91 16.84
C LEU A 400 5.43 -9.50 16.89
N GLY A 401 6.00 -9.08 18.03
CA GLY A 401 6.74 -7.82 18.14
C GLY A 401 7.90 -7.72 17.16
N MET A 402 8.72 -8.77 17.04
CA MET A 402 9.83 -8.82 16.09
C MET A 402 9.36 -8.85 14.63
N LEU A 403 8.32 -9.61 14.32
CA LEU A 403 7.73 -9.64 12.97
C LEU A 403 7.12 -8.28 12.59
N ASN A 404 6.47 -7.59 13.53
CA ASN A 404 6.00 -6.22 13.33
C ASN A 404 7.15 -5.25 13.10
N ARG A 405 8.26 -5.40 13.83
CA ARG A 405 9.47 -4.59 13.66
C ARG A 405 10.15 -4.79 12.31
N TYR A 406 10.39 -6.04 11.91
CA TYR A 406 11.28 -6.32 10.79
C TYR A 406 10.58 -6.73 9.50
N CYS A 407 9.38 -7.30 9.58
CA CYS A 407 8.71 -7.91 8.43
C CYS A 407 7.51 -7.09 7.96
N PHE A 408 6.80 -6.39 8.86
CA PHE A 408 5.54 -5.72 8.52
C PHE A 408 5.68 -4.65 7.43
N ARG A 409 6.78 -3.89 7.39
CA ARG A 409 6.97 -2.84 6.37
C ARG A 409 6.77 -3.37 4.93
N CYS A 410 7.30 -4.56 4.62
CA CYS A 410 7.19 -5.17 3.30
C CYS A 410 6.03 -6.16 3.18
N HIS A 411 5.72 -6.90 4.24
CA HIS A 411 4.72 -7.97 4.19
C HIS A 411 3.31 -7.51 4.57
N GLY A 412 3.22 -6.58 5.54
CA GLY A 412 1.98 -5.95 6.01
C GLY A 412 0.82 -6.93 6.06
N THR A 413 -0.18 -6.65 5.22
CA THR A 413 -1.40 -7.45 4.98
C THR A 413 -1.63 -7.73 3.47
N ILE A 414 -0.61 -7.48 2.64
CA ILE A 414 -0.75 -7.45 1.17
C ILE A 414 -0.78 -8.88 0.60
N ARG A 415 0.30 -9.64 0.76
CA ARG A 415 0.40 -11.04 0.25
C ARG A 415 0.16 -12.10 1.33
N PHE A 416 0.48 -11.76 2.58
CA PHE A 416 0.08 -12.50 3.78
C PHE A 416 0.23 -11.55 4.97
N SER A 417 -0.42 -11.86 6.09
CA SER A 417 -0.34 -11.03 7.29
C SER A 417 0.53 -11.67 8.37
N VAL A 418 1.47 -10.91 8.92
CA VAL A 418 2.21 -11.31 10.14
C VAL A 418 1.29 -11.42 11.36
N PHE A 419 0.14 -10.74 11.34
CA PHE A 419 -0.88 -10.81 12.37
C PHE A 419 -1.75 -12.08 12.29
N ASN A 420 -1.54 -12.93 11.28
CA ASN A 420 -2.11 -14.28 11.23
C ASN A 420 -1.01 -15.33 11.54
N LYS A 421 -1.10 -15.94 12.73
CA LYS A 421 -0.13 -16.96 13.18
C LYS A 421 -0.10 -18.20 12.29
N THR A 422 -1.23 -18.59 11.72
CA THR A 422 -1.32 -19.74 10.80
C THR A 422 -0.50 -19.50 9.54
N GLU A 423 -0.57 -18.29 8.96
CA GLU A 423 0.23 -17.95 7.78
C GLU A 423 1.72 -17.93 8.08
N VAL A 424 2.12 -17.34 9.20
CA VAL A 424 3.53 -17.30 9.63
C VAL A 424 4.04 -18.73 9.84
N ALA A 425 3.24 -19.59 10.48
CA ALA A 425 3.61 -20.99 10.69
C ALA A 425 3.70 -21.78 9.38
N ARG A 426 2.80 -21.56 8.41
CA ARG A 426 2.86 -22.19 7.08
C ARG A 426 4.12 -21.76 6.30
N ARG A 427 4.52 -20.49 6.43
CA ARG A 427 5.68 -19.91 5.72
C ARG A 427 6.99 -20.01 6.50
N LYS A 428 7.03 -20.69 7.65
CA LYS A 428 8.19 -20.66 8.55
C LYS A 428 9.50 -21.10 7.91
N LEU A 429 9.46 -22.06 6.97
CA LEU A 429 10.65 -22.52 6.25
C LEU A 429 11.18 -21.43 5.30
N ASP A 430 10.29 -20.78 4.54
CA ASP A 430 10.64 -19.68 3.63
C ASP A 430 11.20 -18.49 4.40
N ILE A 431 10.55 -18.12 5.52
CA ILE A 431 11.01 -17.05 6.40
C ILE A 431 12.44 -17.36 6.88
N ARG A 432 12.70 -18.57 7.36
CA ARG A 432 14.03 -18.98 7.81
C ARG A 432 15.08 -18.91 6.71
N MET A 433 14.76 -19.38 5.51
CA MET A 433 15.69 -19.31 4.38
C MET A 433 16.04 -17.86 4.03
N ARG A 434 15.10 -16.92 4.18
CA ARG A 434 15.34 -15.49 3.91
C ARG A 434 16.07 -14.77 5.04
N LEU A 435 15.87 -15.19 6.29
CA LEU A 435 16.61 -14.66 7.44
C LEU A 435 18.06 -15.15 7.46
N LYS A 436 18.30 -16.41 7.06
CA LYS A 436 19.62 -17.05 7.00
C LYS A 436 19.83 -17.73 5.64
N PRO A 437 20.06 -16.95 4.57
CA PRO A 437 20.28 -17.51 3.24
C PRO A 437 21.57 -18.34 3.18
N LYS A 438 21.54 -19.42 2.39
CA LYS A 438 22.78 -20.11 1.99
C LYS A 438 23.62 -19.18 1.10
N PRO A 439 24.95 -19.41 0.94
CA PRO A 439 25.81 -18.55 0.12
C PRO A 439 25.24 -18.26 -1.28
N VAL A 440 24.81 -19.28 -2.02
CA VAL A 440 24.19 -19.13 -3.36
C VAL A 440 22.89 -18.33 -3.32
N GLN A 441 22.13 -18.39 -2.22
CA GLN A 441 20.91 -17.61 -2.06
C GLN A 441 21.22 -16.16 -1.68
N ALA A 442 22.29 -15.93 -0.92
CA ALA A 442 22.74 -14.59 -0.54
C ALA A 442 23.29 -13.79 -1.73
N GLU A 443 23.77 -14.49 -2.78
CA GLU A 443 24.14 -13.89 -4.06
C GLU A 443 22.93 -13.36 -4.85
N VAL A 444 21.71 -13.80 -4.52
CA VAL A 444 20.49 -13.30 -5.17
C VAL A 444 20.07 -11.99 -4.49
N GLU A 445 20.18 -10.90 -5.24
CA GLU A 445 19.80 -9.57 -4.77
C GLU A 445 18.35 -9.54 -4.23
N GLY A 446 18.16 -8.95 -3.05
CA GLY A 446 16.86 -8.87 -2.37
C GLY A 446 16.32 -10.21 -1.86
N PHE A 447 17.12 -11.29 -1.84
CA PHE A 447 16.69 -12.56 -1.27
C PHE A 447 16.65 -12.51 0.26
N GLN A 448 17.72 -11.99 0.88
CA GLN A 448 17.81 -11.81 2.33
C GLN A 448 16.78 -10.79 2.81
N MET A 449 16.14 -11.08 3.95
CA MET A 449 15.12 -10.21 4.56
C MET A 449 15.46 -9.91 6.03
N PRO A 450 15.14 -8.71 6.55
CA PRO A 450 14.72 -7.54 5.78
C PRO A 450 15.86 -7.05 4.88
N PRO A 451 15.56 -6.58 3.66
CA PRO A 451 16.58 -6.21 2.69
C PRO A 451 17.06 -4.77 2.88
N ASP A 452 16.35 -3.98 3.68
CA ASP A 452 16.52 -2.53 3.83
C ASP A 452 17.22 -2.10 5.13
N ARG A 453 17.64 -3.06 5.95
CA ARG A 453 18.27 -2.81 7.25
C ARG A 453 19.01 -4.05 7.72
N ASP A 454 20.01 -3.83 8.57
CA ASP A 454 20.66 -4.90 9.28
C ASP A 454 19.76 -5.43 10.40
N LEU A 455 19.70 -6.75 10.50
CA LEU A 455 19.09 -7.43 11.62
C LEU A 455 20.20 -7.74 12.65
N PRO A 456 20.20 -7.13 13.85
CA PRO A 456 21.23 -7.41 14.85
C PRO A 456 21.36 -8.92 15.10
N ALA A 457 22.58 -9.43 15.24
CA ALA A 457 22.81 -10.87 15.31
C ALA A 457 22.00 -11.56 16.42
N ALA A 458 21.87 -10.91 17.59
CA ALA A 458 21.05 -11.41 18.69
C ALA A 458 19.56 -11.50 18.31
N ASP A 459 19.03 -10.49 17.64
CA ASP A 459 17.64 -10.46 17.16
C ASP A 459 17.42 -11.51 16.05
N LEU A 460 18.39 -11.69 15.15
CA LEU A 460 18.33 -12.73 14.12
C LEU A 460 18.24 -14.13 14.73
N GLU A 461 19.13 -14.47 15.68
CA GLU A 461 19.12 -15.76 16.35
C GLU A 461 17.82 -15.98 17.14
N ARG A 462 17.34 -14.95 17.84
CA ARG A 462 16.11 -15.03 18.61
C ARG A 462 14.89 -15.21 17.71
N LEU A 463 14.79 -14.44 16.62
CA LEU A 463 13.71 -14.55 15.65
C LEU A 463 13.66 -15.94 15.00
N VAL A 464 14.82 -16.48 14.59
CA VAL A 464 14.90 -17.84 14.03
C VAL A 464 14.48 -18.91 15.04
N THR A 465 14.85 -18.75 16.32
CA THR A 465 14.44 -19.64 17.40
C THR A 465 12.93 -19.64 17.58
N LEU A 466 12.32 -18.46 17.70
CA LEU A 466 10.88 -18.30 17.87
C LEU A 466 10.09 -18.85 16.66
N ILE A 467 10.56 -18.60 15.43
CA ILE A 467 9.95 -19.15 14.21
C ILE A 467 10.04 -20.68 14.17
N ASN A 468 11.11 -21.29 14.69
CA ASN A 468 11.23 -22.75 14.78
C ASN A 468 10.23 -23.38 15.76
N ASN A 469 9.94 -22.68 16.85
CA ASN A 469 9.01 -23.13 17.88
C ASN A 469 7.54 -23.10 17.42
N LEU A 470 7.22 -22.42 16.31
CA LEU A 470 5.87 -22.44 15.75
C LEU A 470 5.44 -23.87 15.40
N PRO A 471 4.21 -24.28 15.77
CA PRO A 471 3.71 -25.61 15.45
C PRO A 471 3.63 -25.81 13.93
N ARG A 472 3.65 -27.08 13.49
CA ARG A 472 3.40 -27.39 12.08
C ARG A 472 1.92 -27.22 11.80
N VAL A 473 1.60 -26.55 10.70
CA VAL A 473 0.24 -26.52 10.15
C VAL A 473 0.11 -27.75 9.26
N GLN A 474 -0.86 -28.61 9.51
CA GLN A 474 -1.22 -29.68 8.56
C GLN A 474 -1.90 -29.01 7.36
N GLU A 475 -1.40 -29.29 6.15
CA GLU A 475 -1.99 -28.79 4.90
C GLU A 475 -3.26 -29.55 4.51
#